data_AF-A0A973ZK81-F1
#
_entry.id   AF-A0A973ZK81-F1
#
_cell.length_a   1.000
_cell.length_b   1.000
_cell.length_c   1.000
_cell.angle_alpha   90.00
_cell.angle_beta   90.00
_cell.angle_gamma   90.00
#
_symmetry.space_group_name_H-M   'P 1'
#
loop_
_entity.id
_entity.type
_entity.pdbx_description
1 polymer ?
#
loop_
_entity_poly.entity_id
_entity_poly.type
_entity_poly.pdbx_seq_one_letter_code
_entity_poly.pdbx_strand_id
1 'polypeptide(L)' 'IIWDCHGGTNQQWNLNANGTITGVQSGLCLDASGNATANGTRIQLWACSGGANQRWSTRS' A
#
# COMPACT_ATOMS: atom_id res chain seq x y z
N ILE A 1 7.96 -1.85 5.60
CA ILE A 1 8.76 -1.74 6.85
C ILE A 1 8.47 -0.41 7.51
N ILE A 2 8.77 -0.25 8.79
CA ILE A 2 8.68 1.03 9.50
C ILE A 2 10.11 1.55 9.67
N TRP A 3 10.29 2.85 9.47
CA TRP A 3 11.57 3.54 9.57
C TRP A 3 11.31 4.98 10.03
N ASP A 4 12.32 5.62 10.60
CA ASP A 4 12.23 7.00 11.07
C ASP A 4 11.73 7.94 9.98
N CYS A 5 10.88 8.88 10.36
CA CYS A 5 10.36 9.90 9.47
C CYS A 5 11.50 10.79 8.98
N HIS A 6 11.81 10.73 7.68
CA HIS A 6 12.91 11.50 7.09
C HIS A 6 12.47 12.36 5.90
N GLY A 7 11.16 12.45 5.64
CA GLY A 7 10.58 13.28 4.58
C GLY A 7 10.79 12.77 3.15
N GLY A 8 11.48 11.63 2.96
CA GLY A 8 11.71 11.05 1.64
C GLY A 8 10.44 10.57 0.96
N THR A 9 10.41 10.62 -0.37
CA THR A 9 9.24 10.23 -1.18
C THR A 9 8.88 8.75 -1.06
N ASN A 10 9.81 7.91 -0.58
CA ASN A 10 9.57 6.51 -0.23
C ASN A 10 8.72 6.31 1.03
N GLN A 11 8.46 7.37 1.81
CA GLN A 11 7.57 7.38 2.97
C GLN A 11 6.29 8.20 2.73
N GLN A 12 6.09 8.72 1.52
CA GLN A 12 4.92 9.49 1.14
C GLN A 12 3.95 8.61 0.35
N TRP A 13 2.65 8.82 0.57
CA TRP A 13 1.59 7.93 0.07
C TRP A 13 0.45 8.75 -0.53
N ASN A 14 -0.04 8.36 -1.70
CA ASN A 14 -1.28 8.86 -2.27
C ASN A 14 -2.44 7.96 -1.84
N LEU A 15 -3.49 8.56 -1.32
CA LEU A 15 -4.75 7.89 -1.01
C LEU A 15 -5.71 8.15 -2.16
N ASN A 16 -5.92 7.14 -3.00
CA ASN A 16 -6.65 7.32 -4.25
C ASN A 16 -8.15 7.09 -4.06
N ALA A 17 -8.99 7.80 -4.83
CA ALA A 17 -10.44 7.70 -4.75
C ALA A 17 -10.99 6.28 -5.07
N ASN A 18 -10.21 5.48 -5.80
CA ASN A 18 -10.57 4.09 -6.08
C ASN A 18 -10.25 3.15 -4.88
N GLY A 19 -9.69 3.66 -3.79
CA GLY A 19 -9.35 2.88 -2.59
C GLY A 19 -7.97 2.23 -2.62
N THR A 20 -7.16 2.42 -3.67
CA THR A 20 -5.75 2.03 -3.59
C THR A 20 -4.95 3.06 -2.80
N ILE A 21 -3.87 2.60 -2.17
CA ILE A 21 -2.83 3.45 -1.60
C ILE A 21 -1.57 3.22 -2.43
N THR A 22 -0.99 4.26 -3.01
CA THR A 22 0.22 4.14 -3.84
C THR A 22 1.39 4.91 -3.24
N GLY A 23 2.59 4.34 -3.28
CA GLY A 23 3.80 5.05 -2.86
C GLY A 23 4.16 6.17 -3.85
N VAL A 24 4.47 7.37 -3.36
CA VAL A 24 4.82 8.52 -4.21
C VAL A 24 6.09 8.24 -5.02
N GLN A 25 7.11 7.61 -4.40
CA GLN A 25 8.36 7.28 -5.11
C GLN A 25 8.18 6.18 -6.17
N SER A 26 7.45 5.10 -5.85
CA SER A 26 7.43 3.89 -6.67
C SER A 26 6.28 3.86 -7.67
N GLY A 27 5.18 4.57 -7.41
CA GLY A 27 3.92 4.43 -8.13
C GLY A 27 3.21 3.09 -7.90
N LEU A 28 3.74 2.23 -7.04
CA LEU A 28 3.20 0.89 -6.76
C LEU A 28 2.14 0.94 -5.66
N CYS A 29 1.21 -0.02 -5.69
CA CYS A 29 0.12 -0.15 -4.74
C CYS A 29 0.57 -0.87 -3.45
N LEU A 30 0.03 -0.44 -2.31
CA LEU A 30 0.06 -1.17 -1.05
C LEU A 30 -0.76 -2.45 -1.22
N ASP A 31 -0.12 -3.59 -1.01
CA ASP A 31 -0.62 -4.90 -1.43
C ASP A 31 -0.51 -5.92 -0.29
N ALA A 32 -1.61 -6.60 0.03
CA ALA A 32 -1.57 -7.81 0.84
C ALA A 32 -1.13 -8.98 -0.05
N SER A 33 0.07 -9.51 0.23
CA SER A 33 0.80 -10.40 -0.68
C SER A 33 0.01 -11.67 -1.01
N GLY A 34 -0.02 -12.01 -2.30
CA GLY A 34 -0.67 -13.23 -2.80
C GLY A 34 -2.19 -13.25 -2.61
N ASN A 35 -2.83 -12.09 -2.38
CA ASN A 35 -4.26 -12.00 -2.05
C ASN A 35 -4.64 -12.82 -0.80
N ALA A 36 -3.67 -13.05 0.10
CA ALA A 36 -3.89 -13.79 1.34
C ALA A 36 -4.63 -12.94 2.38
N THR A 37 -5.41 -13.61 3.22
CA THR A 37 -6.26 -12.98 4.25
C THR A 37 -5.94 -13.44 5.66
N ALA A 38 -5.04 -14.43 5.80
CA ALA A 38 -4.64 -14.96 7.10
C ALA A 38 -3.77 -13.96 7.88
N ASN A 39 -3.80 -14.05 9.21
CA ASN A 39 -2.92 -13.28 10.08
C ASN A 39 -1.45 -13.49 9.71
N GLY A 40 -0.67 -12.40 9.71
CA GLY A 40 0.72 -12.42 9.30
C GLY A 40 0.94 -12.28 7.79
N THR A 41 -0.12 -12.13 6.99
CA THR A 41 0.01 -11.78 5.56
C THR A 41 0.89 -10.55 5.40
N ARG A 42 1.95 -10.67 4.61
CA ARG A 42 2.92 -9.59 4.41
C ARG A 42 2.30 -8.48 3.56
N ILE A 43 2.54 -7.24 3.98
CA ILE A 43 2.27 -6.05 3.17
C ILE A 43 3.51 -5.71 2.34
N GLN A 44 3.29 -5.46 1.05
CA GLN A 44 4.34 -5.16 0.09
C GLN A 44 3.93 -4.03 -0.87
N LEU A 45 4.87 -3.62 -1.71
CA LEU A 45 4.59 -2.79 -2.88
C LEU A 45 4.51 -3.69 -4.10
N TRP A 46 3.41 -3.63 -4.84
CA TRP A 46 3.20 -4.42 -6.05
C TRP A 46 2.58 -3.59 -7.16
N ALA A 47 2.74 -4.04 -8.40
CA ALA A 47 2.06 -3.43 -9.54
C ALA A 47 0.55 -3.37 -9.25
N CYS A 48 -0.05 -2.21 -9.51
CA CYS A 48 -1.48 -2.03 -9.28
C CYS A 48 -2.25 -2.94 -10.24
N SER A 49 -2.98 -3.91 -9.70
CA SER A 49 -3.67 -4.96 -10.45
C SER A 49 -5.19 -4.79 -10.46
N GLY A 50 -5.71 -3.87 -9.63
CA GLY A 50 -7.15 -3.70 -9.41
C GLY A 50 -7.75 -4.71 -8.42
N GLY A 51 -6.96 -5.67 -7.94
CA GLY A 51 -7.35 -6.70 -6.99
C GLY A 51 -7.85 -6.14 -5.65
N ALA A 52 -8.69 -6.93 -4.97
CA ALA A 52 -9.27 -6.55 -3.68
C ALA A 52 -8.20 -6.41 -2.58
N ASN A 53 -7.09 -7.17 -2.67
CA ASN A 53 -5.94 -7.10 -1.76
C ASN A 53 -5.14 -5.79 -1.85
N GLN A 54 -5.52 -4.88 -2.75
CA GLN A 54 -4.94 -3.55 -2.90
C GLN A 54 -5.94 -2.43 -2.58
N ARG A 55 -7.09 -2.76 -1.97
CA ARG A 55 -8.12 -1.80 -1.58
C ARG A 55 -8.13 -1.62 -0.07
N TRP A 56 -8.03 -0.37 0.37
CA TRP A 56 -7.89 -0.02 1.77
C TRP A 56 -8.88 1.07 2.16
N SER A 57 -9.50 0.93 3.33
CA SER A 57 -10.27 2.00 3.96
C SER A 57 -9.42 2.65 5.05
N THR A 58 -9.26 3.96 5.02
CA THR A 58 -8.76 4.69 6.18
C THR A 58 -9.90 4.96 7.16
N ARG A 59 -9.56 5.05 8.44
CA ARG A 59 -10.49 5.49 9.48
C ARG A 59 -10.01 6.85 9.99
N SER A 60 -10.97 7.73 10.27
CA SER A 60 -10.77 9.01 10.94
C SER A 60 -10.61 8.82 12.44
#